data_AF-A0AAD8HNW4-F1
#
_entry.id   AF-A0AAD8HNW4-F1
#
_cell.length_a   1.000
_cell.length_b   1.000
_cell.length_c   1.000
_cell.angle_alpha   90.00
_cell.angle_beta   90.00
_cell.angle_gamma   90.00
#
_symmetry.space_group_name_H-M   'P 1'
#
loop_
_entity.id
_entity.type
_entity.pdbx_description
1 polymer ?
#
loop_
_entity_poly.entity_id
_entity_poly.type
_entity_poly.pdbx_seq_one_letter_code
_entity_poly.pdbx_strand_id
1 'polypeptide(L)'
;MLASYVVPYVGLNGYKGSNRFLRGYISKDLLAGLYGVEAGQDAVIRHYLYERGEQIVHPYNITVTEFTNRISNLRNSLGMCGNKDEGVFVPPILGAEMRTCSNVLSADINSLAYGRTPEEILRIVYGTGNERVPGGFFPEGANGTIAMKYLKHHE
;
A
#
# COMPACT_ATOMS: atom_id res chain seq x y z
N MET A 1 -1.43 -13.85 -8.64
CA MET A 1 -2.15 -13.08 -7.59
C MET A 1 -1.23 -12.40 -6.59
N LEU A 2 -0.19 -13.04 -6.04
CA LEU A 2 0.76 -12.35 -5.13
C LEU A 2 1.41 -11.09 -5.73
N ALA A 3 1.79 -11.12 -7.02
CA ALA A 3 2.30 -9.93 -7.69
C ALA A 3 1.30 -8.76 -7.69
N SER A 4 0.01 -9.06 -7.88
CA SER A 4 -1.09 -8.09 -7.85
C SER A 4 -1.32 -7.50 -6.45
N TYR A 5 -0.80 -8.13 -5.39
CA TYR A 5 -0.84 -7.56 -4.04
C TYR A 5 0.18 -6.44 -3.86
N VAL A 6 1.32 -6.47 -4.57
CA VAL A 6 2.52 -5.68 -4.27
C VAL A 6 2.31 -4.16 -4.40
N VAL A 7 1.75 -3.70 -5.51
CA VAL A 7 1.70 -2.28 -5.87
C VAL A 7 0.33 -1.63 -5.64
N PRO A 8 -0.82 -2.22 -6.02
CA PRO A 8 -2.11 -1.52 -6.00
C PRO A 8 -2.49 -0.89 -4.66
N TYR A 9 -2.20 -1.55 -3.54
CA TYR A 9 -2.50 -1.00 -2.21
C TYR A 9 -1.77 0.33 -1.92
N VAL A 10 -0.59 0.54 -2.50
CA VAL A 10 0.17 1.80 -2.39
C VAL A 10 -0.61 2.95 -3.03
N GLY A 11 -1.29 2.70 -4.17
CA GLY A 11 -2.17 3.67 -4.83
C GLY A 11 -3.33 4.11 -3.95
N LEU A 12 -4.02 3.15 -3.35
CA LEU A 12 -5.11 3.39 -2.40
C LEU A 12 -4.69 4.27 -1.22
N ASN A 13 -3.53 3.99 -0.62
CA ASN A 13 -3.00 4.83 0.45
C ASN A 13 -2.65 6.24 -0.02
N GLY A 14 -2.18 6.37 -1.27
CA GLY A 14 -1.91 7.64 -1.93
C GLY A 14 -3.17 8.49 -2.07
N TYR A 15 -4.30 7.92 -2.51
CA TYR A 15 -5.57 8.64 -2.56
C TYR A 15 -6.05 9.09 -1.18
N LYS A 16 -6.03 8.20 -0.19
CA LYS A 16 -6.40 8.55 1.18
C LYS A 16 -5.55 9.70 1.73
N GLY A 17 -4.22 9.65 1.53
CA GLY A 17 -3.29 10.68 1.99
C GLY A 17 -3.41 12.01 1.22
N SER A 18 -3.77 11.95 -0.07
CA SER A 18 -3.88 13.12 -0.93
C SER A 18 -5.18 13.90 -0.74
N ASN A 19 -6.25 13.28 -0.23
CA ASN A 19 -7.59 13.87 -0.15
C ASN A 19 -7.62 15.25 0.56
N ARG A 20 -6.80 15.44 1.60
CA ARG A 20 -6.73 16.73 2.34
C ARG A 20 -6.13 17.88 1.52
N PHE A 21 -5.39 17.58 0.46
CA PHE A 21 -4.71 18.58 -0.37
C PHE A 21 -5.51 18.93 -1.63
N LEU A 22 -6.49 18.10 -2.02
CA LEU A 22 -7.33 18.37 -3.18
C LEU A 22 -8.31 19.52 -2.93
N ARG A 23 -8.37 20.43 -3.89
CA ARG A 23 -9.28 21.59 -3.91
C ARG A 23 -10.34 21.41 -4.98
N GLY A 24 -11.57 21.82 -4.65
CA GLY A 24 -12.72 21.77 -5.55
C GLY A 24 -13.48 20.45 -5.51
N TYR A 25 -14.77 20.53 -5.81
CA TYR A 25 -15.69 19.38 -5.82
C TYR A 25 -15.27 18.33 -6.86
N ILE A 26 -15.00 18.75 -8.10
CA ILE A 26 -14.65 17.87 -9.21
C ILE A 26 -13.42 16.99 -8.89
N SER A 27 -12.37 17.58 -8.32
CA SER A 27 -11.16 16.85 -7.95
C SER A 27 -11.43 15.79 -6.85
N LYS A 28 -12.27 16.14 -5.88
CA LYS A 28 -12.62 15.23 -4.77
C LYS A 28 -13.57 14.12 -5.23
N ASP A 29 -14.49 14.43 -6.13
CA ASP A 29 -15.39 13.45 -6.76
C ASP A 29 -14.59 12.43 -7.56
N LEU A 30 -13.64 12.87 -8.39
CA LEU A 30 -12.72 12.00 -9.12
C LEU A 30 -11.91 11.10 -8.17
N LEU A 31 -11.32 11.68 -7.11
CA LEU A 31 -10.55 10.91 -6.12
C LEU A 31 -11.43 9.88 -5.42
N ALA A 32 -12.65 10.24 -5.01
CA ALA A 32 -13.58 9.33 -4.35
C ALA A 32 -13.98 8.17 -5.28
N GLY A 33 -14.23 8.45 -6.57
CA GLY A 33 -14.52 7.43 -7.57
C GLY A 33 -13.37 6.43 -7.76
N LEU A 34 -12.13 6.92 -7.92
CA LEU A 34 -10.94 6.07 -8.06
C LEU A 34 -10.68 5.26 -6.78
N TYR A 35 -10.78 5.91 -5.63
CA TYR A 35 -10.59 5.27 -4.32
C TYR A 35 -11.56 4.12 -4.07
N GLY A 36 -12.84 4.28 -4.44
CA GLY A 36 -13.85 3.23 -4.28
C GLY A 36 -13.56 1.98 -5.12
N VAL A 37 -13.16 2.16 -6.38
CA VAL A 37 -12.83 1.04 -7.29
C VAL A 37 -11.57 0.31 -6.82
N GLU A 38 -10.51 1.04 -6.46
CA GLU A 38 -9.29 0.42 -5.96
C GLU A 38 -9.49 -0.31 -4.62
N ALA A 39 -10.35 0.20 -3.74
CA ALA A 39 -10.69 -0.49 -2.49
C ALA A 39 -11.40 -1.83 -2.74
N GLY A 40 -12.32 -1.86 -3.70
CA GLY A 40 -12.97 -3.11 -4.13
C GLY A 40 -11.97 -4.10 -4.73
N GLN A 41 -11.04 -3.62 -5.56
CA GLN A 41 -10.00 -4.45 -6.14
C GLN A 41 -9.07 -5.03 -5.06
N ASP A 42 -8.62 -4.22 -4.10
CA ASP A 42 -7.77 -4.66 -2.99
C ASP A 42 -8.46 -5.74 -2.15
N ALA A 43 -9.74 -5.55 -1.82
CA ALA A 43 -10.53 -6.54 -1.08
C ALA A 43 -10.64 -7.88 -1.83
N VAL A 44 -10.86 -7.86 -3.15
CA VAL A 44 -10.91 -9.09 -3.97
C VAL A 44 -9.56 -9.81 -3.97
N ILE A 45 -8.46 -9.08 -4.15
CA ILE A 45 -7.11 -9.66 -4.14
C ILE A 45 -6.79 -10.24 -2.75
N ARG A 46 -7.05 -9.48 -1.68
CA ARG A 46 -6.81 -9.92 -0.31
C ARG A 46 -7.65 -11.12 0.06
N HIS A 47 -8.93 -11.17 -0.33
CA HIS A 47 -9.79 -12.31 -0.10
C HIS A 47 -9.26 -13.58 -0.79
N TYR A 48 -8.87 -13.47 -2.08
CA TYR A 48 -8.31 -14.60 -2.83
C TYR A 48 -7.05 -15.18 -2.15
N LEU A 49 -6.19 -14.30 -1.63
CA LEU A 49 -4.96 -14.68 -0.93
C LEU A 49 -5.24 -15.23 0.47
N TYR A 50 -6.22 -14.67 1.18
CA TYR A 50 -6.67 -15.14 2.50
C TYR A 50 -7.16 -16.59 2.44
N GLU A 51 -7.99 -16.94 1.46
CA GLU A 51 -8.45 -18.32 1.25
C GLU A 51 -7.31 -19.32 0.99
N ARG A 52 -6.17 -18.83 0.53
CA ARG A 52 -4.98 -19.62 0.20
C ARG A 52 -3.85 -19.40 1.20
N GLY A 53 -4.14 -18.80 2.36
CA GLY A 53 -3.16 -18.35 3.32
C GLY A 53 -2.14 -19.42 3.72
N GLU A 54 -2.58 -20.67 3.86
CA GLU A 54 -1.75 -21.82 4.26
C GLU A 54 -0.98 -22.46 3.09
N GLN A 55 -1.28 -22.11 1.84
CA GLN A 55 -0.57 -22.67 0.69
C GLN A 55 0.89 -22.22 0.68
N ILE A 56 1.79 -23.15 0.34
CA ILE A 56 3.21 -22.86 0.22
C ILE A 56 3.50 -22.19 -1.13
N VAL A 57 4.20 -21.06 -1.09
CA VAL A 57 4.66 -20.33 -2.27
C VAL A 57 5.98 -20.92 -2.74
N HIS A 58 5.95 -21.68 -3.83
CA HIS A 58 7.17 -22.16 -4.49
C HIS A 58 7.86 -21.03 -5.27
N PRO A 59 9.21 -20.95 -5.29
CA PRO A 59 10.19 -21.82 -4.64
C PRO A 59 10.57 -21.42 -3.20
N TYR A 60 9.89 -20.44 -2.62
CA TYR A 60 10.31 -19.76 -1.37
C TYR A 60 10.05 -20.54 -0.08
N ASN A 61 9.28 -21.64 -0.14
CA ASN A 61 8.97 -22.51 1.00
C ASN A 61 8.37 -21.77 2.22
N ILE A 62 7.60 -20.72 1.96
CA ILE A 62 6.83 -19.96 2.97
C ILE A 62 5.36 -19.92 2.58
N THR A 63 4.47 -19.70 3.54
CA THR A 63 3.03 -19.64 3.28
C THR A 63 2.63 -18.34 2.57
N VAL A 64 1.48 -18.32 1.89
CA VAL A 64 0.91 -17.09 1.32
C VAL A 64 0.73 -16.02 2.40
N THR A 65 0.26 -16.39 3.59
CA THR A 65 0.13 -15.48 4.72
C THR A 65 1.47 -14.84 5.08
N GLU A 66 2.52 -15.65 5.24
CA GLU A 66 3.85 -15.13 5.55
C GLU A 66 4.39 -14.23 4.44
N PHE A 67 4.16 -14.61 3.18
CA PHE A 67 4.57 -13.81 2.03
C PHE A 67 3.90 -12.43 2.04
N THR A 68 2.59 -12.38 2.26
CA THR A 68 1.86 -11.09 2.33
C THR A 68 2.37 -10.21 3.48
N ASN A 69 2.62 -10.79 4.66
CA ASN A 69 3.21 -10.07 5.79
C ASN A 69 4.59 -9.51 5.45
N ARG A 70 5.44 -10.27 4.75
CA ARG A 70 6.76 -9.79 4.30
C ARG A 70 6.65 -8.62 3.31
N ILE A 71 5.69 -8.68 2.38
CA ILE A 71 5.44 -7.57 1.45
C ILE A 71 4.97 -6.32 2.21
N SER A 72 4.01 -6.44 3.12
CA SER A 72 3.51 -5.30 3.91
C SER A 72 4.60 -4.68 4.79
N ASN A 73 5.41 -5.52 5.44
CA ASN A 73 6.55 -5.06 6.23
C ASN A 73 7.59 -4.33 5.39
N LEU A 74 7.86 -4.80 4.16
CA LEU A 74 8.73 -4.11 3.23
C LEU A 74 8.19 -2.71 2.89
N ARG A 75 6.89 -2.57 2.59
CA ARG A 75 6.27 -1.27 2.32
C ARG A 75 6.33 -0.33 3.52
N ASN A 76 6.13 -0.85 4.73
CA ASN A 76 6.26 -0.05 5.96
C ASN A 76 7.71 0.41 6.18
N SER A 77 8.68 -0.49 5.98
CA SER A 77 10.11 -0.19 6.10
C SER A 77 10.54 0.87 5.09
N LEU A 78 10.17 0.73 3.82
CA LEU A 78 10.46 1.70 2.77
C LEU A 78 9.75 3.04 2.99
N GLY A 79 8.51 3.02 3.49
CA GLY A 79 7.76 4.24 3.80
C GLY A 79 8.36 5.04 4.97
N MET A 80 9.04 4.38 5.91
CA MET A 80 9.70 4.98 7.08
C MET A 80 8.76 5.77 8.02
N CYS A 81 7.45 5.49 8.00
CA CYS A 81 6.45 6.21 8.80
C CYS A 81 5.47 5.25 9.50
N GLY A 82 6.01 4.30 10.25
CA GLY A 82 5.22 3.36 11.05
C GLY A 82 4.49 2.30 10.24
N ASN A 83 3.55 1.63 10.89
CA ASN A 83 2.73 0.58 10.28
C ASN A 83 1.51 1.18 9.59
N LYS A 84 1.45 1.07 8.26
CA LYS A 84 0.35 1.55 7.41
C LYS A 84 -0.12 0.48 6.43
N ASP A 85 0.29 -0.75 6.64
CA ASP A 85 -0.02 -1.88 5.80
C ASP A 85 0.27 -3.18 6.54
N GLU A 86 -0.63 -4.12 6.37
CA GLU A 86 -0.64 -5.38 7.08
C GLU A 86 -1.03 -6.48 6.09
N GLY A 87 -0.46 -7.68 6.30
CA GLY A 87 -0.77 -8.84 5.47
C GLY A 87 -2.23 -9.28 5.63
N VAL A 88 -2.63 -10.34 4.91
CA VAL A 88 -4.04 -10.78 4.86
C VAL A 88 -4.54 -11.42 6.16
N PHE A 89 -3.61 -11.74 7.08
CA PHE A 89 -3.89 -12.27 8.40
C PHE A 89 -3.10 -11.50 9.45
N VAL A 90 -3.78 -11.05 10.49
CA VAL A 90 -3.20 -10.28 11.59
C VAL A 90 -3.62 -10.87 12.94
N PRO A 91 -2.85 -10.66 14.02
CA PRO A 91 -3.33 -10.99 15.36
C PRO A 91 -4.61 -10.21 15.70
N PRO A 92 -5.50 -10.75 16.55
CA PRO A 92 -6.77 -10.11 16.89
C PRO A 92 -6.63 -8.64 17.33
N ILE A 93 -5.57 -8.28 18.05
CA ILE A 93 -5.33 -6.91 18.54
C ILE A 93 -5.18 -5.87 17.43
N LEU A 94 -4.80 -6.29 16.22
CA LEU A 94 -4.66 -5.42 15.05
C LEU A 94 -5.87 -5.52 14.10
N GLY A 95 -6.70 -6.56 14.23
CA GLY A 95 -7.86 -6.73 13.38
C GLY A 95 -9.00 -5.79 13.73
N ALA A 96 -9.96 -5.68 12.80
CA ALA A 96 -11.12 -4.81 12.95
C ALA A 96 -11.85 -5.06 14.29
N GLU A 97 -12.06 -3.98 15.04
CA GLU A 97 -12.69 -3.97 16.37
C GLU A 97 -12.05 -4.92 17.40
N MET A 98 -10.81 -5.35 17.16
CA MET A 98 -10.09 -6.38 17.92
C MET A 98 -10.77 -7.76 17.94
N ARG A 99 -11.61 -8.07 16.94
CA ARG A 99 -12.46 -9.28 16.92
C ARG A 99 -12.18 -10.23 15.76
N THR A 100 -11.33 -9.84 14.82
CA THR A 100 -11.02 -10.66 13.64
C THR A 100 -9.52 -10.82 13.47
N CYS A 101 -9.10 -11.97 12.95
CA CYS A 101 -7.74 -12.15 12.44
C CYS A 101 -7.66 -11.94 10.93
N SER A 102 -8.80 -11.87 10.24
CA SER A 102 -8.84 -11.61 8.80
C SER A 102 -8.62 -10.13 8.54
N ASN A 103 -7.75 -9.86 7.56
CA ASN A 103 -7.41 -8.50 7.14
C ASN A 103 -7.66 -8.33 5.64
N VAL A 104 -8.84 -8.81 5.22
CA VAL A 104 -9.33 -8.67 3.83
C VAL A 104 -9.65 -7.21 3.53
N LEU A 105 -10.18 -6.49 4.52
CA LEU A 105 -10.38 -5.05 4.48
C LEU A 105 -9.35 -4.41 5.41
N SER A 106 -8.25 -3.91 4.85
CA SER A 106 -7.19 -3.31 5.65
C SER A 106 -7.56 -1.91 6.12
N ALA A 107 -7.52 -1.71 7.43
CA ALA A 107 -7.87 -0.46 8.08
C ALA A 107 -7.15 -0.31 9.42
N ASP A 108 -7.13 0.92 9.95
CA ASP A 108 -6.64 1.20 11.29
C ASP A 108 -7.63 0.75 12.37
N ILE A 109 -7.28 0.98 13.64
CA ILE A 109 -8.13 0.62 14.79
C ILE A 109 -9.52 1.27 14.77
N ASN A 110 -9.71 2.35 14.01
CA ASN A 110 -11.00 3.03 13.84
C ASN A 110 -11.71 2.60 12.54
N SER A 111 -11.24 1.53 11.89
CA SER A 111 -11.74 1.06 10.60
C SER A 111 -11.61 2.10 9.47
N LEU A 112 -10.60 2.97 9.55
CA LEU A 112 -10.26 3.92 8.50
C LEU A 112 -9.08 3.42 7.68
N ALA A 113 -9.12 3.61 6.36
CA ALA A 113 -7.98 3.26 5.53
C ALA A 113 -6.74 4.10 5.87
N TYR A 114 -5.58 3.47 5.72
CA TYR A 114 -4.28 4.11 5.93
C TYR A 114 -3.97 5.11 4.82
N GLY A 115 -3.45 6.27 5.20
CA GLY A 115 -2.99 7.31 4.26
C GLY A 115 -1.47 7.39 4.22
N ARG A 116 -0.91 7.43 3.00
CA ARG A 116 0.52 7.68 2.78
C ARG A 116 0.78 9.02 2.13
N THR A 117 1.87 9.68 2.50
CA THR A 117 2.30 10.94 1.85
C THR A 117 3.00 10.65 0.52
N PRO A 118 3.09 11.62 -0.40
CA PRO A 118 3.79 11.40 -1.67
C PRO A 118 5.24 10.92 -1.50
N GLU A 119 5.94 11.38 -0.46
CA GLU A 119 7.31 10.95 -0.14
C GLU A 119 7.34 9.47 0.22
N GLU A 120 6.45 9.03 1.12
CA GLU A 120 6.32 7.62 1.51
C GLU A 120 6.01 6.74 0.29
N ILE A 121 5.11 7.21 -0.59
CA ILE A 121 4.80 6.50 -1.84
C ILE A 121 6.03 6.38 -2.72
N LEU A 122 6.76 7.47 -2.97
CA LEU A 122 7.96 7.49 -3.81
C LEU A 122 9.04 6.55 -3.30
N ARG A 123 9.32 6.57 -1.99
CA ARG A 123 10.26 5.64 -1.35
C ARG A 123 9.91 4.18 -1.59
N ILE A 124 8.62 3.85 -1.53
CA ILE A 124 8.11 2.49 -1.76
C ILE A 124 8.25 2.10 -3.24
N VAL A 125 7.75 2.93 -4.16
CA VAL A 125 7.77 2.58 -5.60
C VAL A 125 9.16 2.62 -6.21
N TYR A 126 10.08 3.41 -5.66
CA TYR A 126 11.50 3.35 -6.02
C TYR A 126 12.23 2.17 -5.37
N GLY A 127 11.70 1.61 -4.29
CA GLY A 127 12.32 0.48 -3.58
C GLY A 127 13.62 0.84 -2.84
N THR A 128 13.93 2.14 -2.70
CA THR A 128 15.20 2.63 -2.13
C THR A 128 15.05 3.13 -0.69
N GLY A 129 13.82 3.37 -0.23
CA GLY A 129 13.59 4.06 1.04
C GLY A 129 13.92 5.56 0.97
N ASN A 130 14.24 6.10 -0.21
CA ASN A 130 14.55 7.50 -0.40
C ASN A 130 13.78 8.07 -1.61
N GLU A 131 12.92 9.07 -1.38
CA GLU A 131 12.09 9.70 -2.41
C GLU A 131 12.87 10.44 -3.50
N ARG A 132 14.19 10.63 -3.31
CA ARG A 132 15.09 11.29 -4.26
C ARG A 132 15.94 10.32 -5.08
N VAL A 133 15.95 9.03 -4.75
CA VAL A 133 16.76 8.02 -5.44
C VAL A 133 15.83 7.08 -6.20
N PRO A 134 15.68 7.25 -7.52
CA PRO A 134 14.96 6.34 -8.40
C PRO A 134 15.43 4.88 -8.33
N GLY A 135 14.57 3.97 -8.77
CA GLY A 135 14.82 2.54 -8.74
C GLY A 135 13.54 1.73 -8.90
N GLY A 136 13.60 0.43 -8.61
CA GLY A 136 12.41 -0.41 -8.45
C GLY A 136 11.43 -0.32 -9.62
N PHE A 137 10.20 0.10 -9.33
CA PHE A 137 9.13 0.20 -10.33
C PHE A 137 9.31 1.40 -11.28
N PHE A 138 9.99 2.45 -10.84
CA PHE A 138 10.32 3.64 -11.63
C PHE A 138 11.84 3.85 -11.64
N PRO A 139 12.59 3.07 -12.43
CA PRO A 139 14.05 3.11 -12.43
C PRO A 139 14.61 4.48 -12.83
N GLU A 140 13.94 5.19 -13.73
CA GLU A 140 14.30 6.55 -14.17
C GLU A 140 13.57 7.65 -13.38
N GLY A 141 12.82 7.28 -12.35
CA GLY A 141 12.01 8.19 -11.55
C GLY A 141 10.62 8.43 -12.12
N ALA A 142 9.69 8.84 -11.25
CA ALA A 142 8.33 9.13 -11.66
C ALA A 142 8.22 10.52 -12.32
N ASN A 143 7.44 10.62 -13.40
CA ASN A 143 7.30 11.86 -14.19
C ASN A 143 6.19 12.82 -13.69
N GLY A 144 5.90 12.78 -12.39
CA GLY A 144 4.91 13.67 -11.76
C GLY A 144 5.56 14.95 -11.23
N THR A 145 4.81 16.06 -11.19
CA THR A 145 5.31 17.35 -10.65
C THR A 145 5.92 17.23 -9.25
N ILE A 146 5.35 16.37 -8.38
CA ILE A 146 5.86 16.13 -7.03
C ILE A 146 7.19 15.36 -7.09
N ALA A 147 7.23 14.25 -7.82
CA ALA A 147 8.42 13.42 -7.97
C ALA A 147 9.59 14.20 -8.57
N MET A 148 9.35 14.97 -9.63
CA MET A 148 10.38 15.80 -10.26
C MET A 148 10.99 16.84 -9.32
N LYS A 149 10.24 17.34 -8.32
CA LYS A 149 10.82 18.25 -7.30
C LYS A 149 11.86 17.54 -6.44
N TYR A 150 11.68 16.25 -6.16
CA TYR A 150 12.65 15.47 -5.38
C TYR A 150 13.90 15.11 -6.20
N LEU A 151 13.77 14.91 -7.51
CA LEU A 151 14.88 14.52 -8.39
C LEU A 151 15.79 15.70 -8.77
N LYS A 152 15.24 16.91 -8.88
CA LYS A 152 15.98 18.12 -9.32
C LYS A 152 17.03 18.64 -8.35
N HIS A 153 17.11 18.12 -7.12
CA HIS A 153 18.06 18.58 -6.10
C HIS A 153 19.35 17.74 -6.02
N HIS A 154 19.70 17.02 -7.10
CA HIS A 154 20.86 16.14 -7.19
C HIS A 154 21.98 16.66 -8.12
N GLU A 155 22.03 17.96 -8.40
CA GLU A 155 23.19 18.65 -9.01
C GLU A 155 23.93 19.49 -7.96
#